data_AF-A0A7W1QP80-F1
#
_entry.id   AF-A0A7W1QP80-F1
#
_cell.length_a   1.000
_cell.length_b   1.000
_cell.length_c   1.000
_cell.angle_alpha   90.00
_cell.angle_beta   90.00
_cell.angle_gamma   90.00
#
_symmetry.space_group_name_H-M   'P 1'
#
loop_
_entity.id
_entity.type
_entity.pdbx_description
1 polymer ?
#
loop_
_entity_poly.entity_id
_entity_poly.type
_entity_poly.pdbx_seq_one_letter_code
_entity_poly.pdbx_strand_id
1 'polypeptide(L)'
;MFLPNQKVVCVDGRFPLGIEKLYGELPKEGSTYTIRDIVPGVGLTGEEGEVAVYLIEIKGPLNAHGIERGFRAERFAPLETIDEEAEEELPMEMPALAPA
;
A
#
# COMPACT_ATOMS: atom_id res chain seq x y z
N MET A 1 -7.26 6.54 1.19
CA MET A 1 -7.27 5.54 2.27
C MET A 1 -7.02 4.19 1.62
N PHE A 2 -6.16 3.35 2.19
CA PHE A 2 -5.91 2.02 1.62
C PHE A 2 -7.03 1.04 1.96
N LEU A 3 -6.99 -0.15 1.36
CA LEU A 3 -7.85 -1.28 1.71
C LEU A 3 -6.99 -2.48 2.15
N PRO A 4 -7.47 -3.33 3.07
CA PRO A 4 -6.84 -4.63 3.33
C PRO A 4 -6.70 -5.44 2.03
N ASN A 5 -5.58 -6.15 1.89
CA ASN A 5 -5.15 -6.89 0.70
C ASN A 5 -4.80 -6.03 -0.53
N GLN A 6 -4.80 -4.70 -0.41
CA GLN A 6 -4.35 -3.84 -1.51
C GLN A 6 -2.84 -3.93 -1.69
N LYS A 7 -2.39 -4.07 -2.95
CA LYS A 7 -0.98 -3.95 -3.33
C LYS A 7 -0.56 -2.48 -3.38
N VAL A 8 0.58 -2.20 -2.78
CA VAL A 8 1.16 -0.86 -2.70
C VAL A 8 2.66 -0.92 -2.99
N VAL A 9 3.22 0.17 -3.48
CA VAL A 9 4.67 0.36 -3.60
C VAL A 9 5.16 1.30 -2.50
N CYS A 10 6.30 0.98 -1.87
CA CYS A 10 6.96 1.90 -0.95
C CYS A 10 7.65 3.01 -1.76
N VAL A 11 7.15 4.23 -1.66
CA VAL A 11 7.67 5.41 -2.38
C VAL A 11 8.65 6.24 -1.55
N ASP A 12 8.68 6.05 -0.24
CA ASP A 12 9.64 6.69 0.66
C ASP A 12 10.19 5.68 1.68
N GLY A 13 11.38 5.14 1.36
CA GLY A 13 12.12 4.20 2.22
C GLY A 13 13.07 4.86 3.20
N ARG A 14 12.96 6.18 3.45
CA ARG A 14 13.88 6.91 4.34
C ARG A 14 13.44 6.83 5.79
N PHE A 15 14.22 6.12 6.59
CA PHE A 15 13.96 5.92 8.01
C PHE A 15 14.96 6.71 8.88
N PRO A 16 14.53 7.23 10.05
CA PRO A 16 15.45 7.84 11.00
C PRO A 16 16.51 6.86 11.49
N LEU A 17 17.72 7.35 11.75
CA LEU A 17 18.81 6.52 12.29
C LEU A 17 18.41 5.89 13.64
N GLY A 18 18.69 4.59 13.79
CA GLY A 18 18.44 3.85 15.03
C GLY A 18 17.03 3.26 15.14
N ILE A 19 16.12 3.57 14.20
CA ILE A 19 14.75 3.04 14.22
C ILE A 19 14.72 1.53 13.97
N GLU A 20 15.74 0.98 13.31
CA GLU A 20 15.90 -0.45 13.04
C GLU A 20 15.93 -1.29 14.33
N LYS A 21 16.19 -0.69 15.50
CA LYS A 21 16.09 -1.37 16.79
C LYS A 21 14.65 -1.66 17.21
N LEU A 22 13.67 -0.98 16.63
CA LEU A 22 12.25 -1.11 16.94
C LEU A 22 11.49 -2.00 15.96
N TYR A 23 12.10 -2.35 14.83
CA TYR A 23 11.49 -3.11 13.74
C TYR A 23 12.36 -4.32 13.38
N GLY A 24 11.73 -5.44 13.02
CA GLY A 24 12.47 -6.60 12.52
C GLY A 24 12.99 -6.39 11.09
N GLU A 25 12.19 -5.71 10.28
CA GLU A 25 12.52 -5.34 8.91
C GLU A 25 11.86 -4.01 8.56
N LEU A 26 12.48 -3.23 7.67
CA LEU A 26 11.96 -1.96 7.18
C LEU A 26 11.56 -2.08 5.71
N PRO A 27 10.44 -1.47 5.29
CA PRO A 27 10.08 -1.33 3.89
C PRO A 27 11.19 -0.70 3.07
N LYS A 28 11.44 -1.23 1.87
CA LYS A 28 12.46 -0.74 0.95
C LYS A 28 11.80 0.08 -0.14
N GLU A 29 12.36 1.24 -0.44
CA GLU A 29 11.91 2.09 -1.53
C GLU A 29 11.89 1.31 -2.86
N GLY A 30 10.82 1.47 -3.63
CA GLY A 30 10.57 0.77 -4.89
C GLY A 30 10.09 -0.68 -4.75
N SER A 31 10.01 -1.22 -3.54
CA SER A 31 9.47 -2.58 -3.32
C SER A 31 7.96 -2.58 -3.15
N THR A 32 7.32 -3.64 -3.64
CA THR A 32 5.88 -3.86 -3.52
C THR A 32 5.55 -4.63 -2.26
N TYR A 33 4.47 -4.21 -1.59
CA TYR A 33 3.94 -4.81 -0.39
C TYR A 33 2.41 -4.94 -0.47
N THR A 34 1.82 -5.67 0.46
CA THR A 34 0.38 -5.84 0.56
C THR A 34 -0.11 -5.36 1.91
N ILE A 35 -1.12 -4.49 1.92
CA ILE A 35 -1.70 -3.96 3.15
C ILE A 35 -2.42 -5.08 3.91
N ARG A 36 -2.02 -5.30 5.16
CA ARG A 36 -2.66 -6.27 6.06
C ARG A 36 -3.81 -5.63 6.83
N ASP A 37 -3.56 -4.45 7.40
CA ASP A 37 -4.54 -3.69 8.17
C ASP A 37 -4.14 -2.22 8.24
N ILE A 38 -5.10 -1.36 8.60
CA ILE A 38 -4.93 0.10 8.72
C ILE A 38 -5.35 0.50 10.13
N VAL A 39 -4.45 1.16 10.84
CA VAL A 39 -4.63 1.47 12.26
C VAL A 39 -4.29 2.94 12.55
N PRO A 40 -4.81 3.51 13.65
CA PRO A 40 -4.32 4.77 14.16
C PRO A 40 -2.80 4.69 14.40
N GLY A 41 -2.08 5.63 13.80
CA GLY A 41 -0.65 5.81 14.00
C GLY A 41 -0.37 6.85 15.07
N VAL A 42 0.80 6.74 15.68
CA VAL A 42 1.36 7.75 16.58
C VAL A 42 2.72 8.13 16.04
N GLY A 43 2.97 9.43 15.91
CA GLY A 43 4.25 9.95 15.44
C GLY A 43 5.39 9.64 16.41
N LEU A 44 6.62 9.90 15.96
CA LEU A 44 7.83 9.62 16.75
C LEU A 44 7.85 10.38 18.09
N THR A 45 7.17 11.53 18.16
CA THR A 45 7.12 12.36 19.37
C THR A 45 5.87 12.12 20.22
N GLY A 46 4.99 11.19 19.81
CA GLY A 46 3.76 10.89 20.51
C GLY A 46 2.53 11.63 19.99
N GLU A 47 2.65 12.37 18.88
CA GLU A 47 1.50 13.02 18.26
C GLU A 47 0.50 12.02 17.67
N GLU A 48 -0.77 12.18 18.02
CA GLU A 48 -1.87 11.39 17.46
C GLU A 48 -2.36 11.98 16.14
N GLY A 49 -3.03 11.17 15.31
CA GLY A 49 -3.64 11.61 14.05
C GLY A 49 -2.91 11.14 12.80
N GLU A 50 -1.81 10.39 12.95
CA GLU A 50 -1.21 9.69 11.83
C GLU A 50 -2.01 8.44 11.47
N VAL A 51 -1.90 8.00 10.22
CA VAL A 51 -2.42 6.70 9.78
C VAL A 51 -1.25 5.77 9.59
N ALA A 52 -1.30 4.61 10.23
CA ALA A 52 -0.31 3.57 10.08
C ALA A 52 -0.90 2.35 9.36
N VAL A 53 -0.05 1.63 8.66
CA VAL A 53 -0.39 0.39 7.96
C VAL A 53 0.46 -0.75 8.46
N TYR A 54 -0.14 -1.93 8.53
CA TYR A 54 0.60 -3.19 8.63
C TYR A 54 0.76 -3.81 7.24
N LEU A 55 1.87 -4.51 7.04
CA LEU A 55 2.15 -5.22 5.79
C LEU A 55 1.99 -6.73 6.01
N ILE A 56 1.65 -7.47 4.95
CA ILE A 56 1.58 -8.92 5.01
C ILE A 56 2.99 -9.51 5.07
N GLU A 57 3.90 -8.94 4.27
CA GLU A 57 5.27 -9.41 4.08
C GLU A 57 6.17 -9.10 5.27
N ILE A 58 5.89 -8.03 6.01
CA ILE A 58 6.68 -7.60 7.17
C ILE A 58 5.82 -7.72 8.41
N LYS A 59 6.24 -8.58 9.35
CA LYS A 59 5.67 -8.70 10.69
C LYS A 59 6.69 -8.22 11.73
N GLY A 60 6.38 -7.10 12.36
CA GLY A 60 7.19 -6.52 13.43
C GLY A 60 7.06 -7.27 14.76
N PRO A 61 7.97 -7.00 15.72
CA PRO A 61 7.84 -7.48 17.08
C PRO A 61 6.63 -6.85 17.77
N LEU A 62 5.99 -7.61 18.65
CA LEU A 62 4.88 -7.13 19.47
C LEU A 62 5.41 -6.46 20.75
N ASN A 63 4.76 -5.39 21.17
CA ASN A 63 5.00 -4.80 22.48
C ASN A 63 4.38 -5.65 23.61
N ALA A 64 4.53 -5.21 24.86
CA ALA A 64 3.99 -5.91 26.05
C ALA A 64 2.45 -6.08 26.04
N HIS A 65 1.74 -5.34 25.19
CA HIS A 65 0.29 -5.40 25.02
C HIS A 65 -0.13 -6.18 23.76
N GLY A 66 0.81 -6.83 23.06
CA GLY A 66 0.51 -7.59 21.84
C GLY A 66 0.30 -6.72 20.60
N ILE A 67 0.73 -5.46 20.62
CA ILE A 67 0.53 -4.51 19.51
C ILE A 67 1.84 -4.37 18.72
N GLU A 68 1.73 -4.50 17.39
CA GLU A 68 2.82 -4.28 16.42
C GLU A 68 2.99 -2.78 16.12
N ARG A 69 4.20 -2.37 15.74
CA ARG A 69 4.42 -1.01 15.22
C ARG A 69 4.15 -0.99 13.71
N GLY A 70 3.19 -0.17 13.29
CA GLY A 70 2.88 0.02 11.88
C GLY A 70 3.80 1.03 11.19
N PHE A 71 3.69 1.11 9.88
CA PHE A 71 4.43 2.06 9.05
C PHE A 71 3.53 3.22 8.64
N ARG A 72 4.07 4.44 8.56
CA ARG A 72 3.28 5.61 8.13
C ARG A 72 2.72 5.38 6.72
N ALA A 73 1.41 5.55 6.56
CA ALA A 73 0.69 5.30 5.31
C ALA A 73 1.23 6.12 4.13
N GLU A 74 1.68 7.35 4.39
CA GLU A 74 2.24 8.28 3.38
C GLU A 74 3.50 7.76 2.68
N ARG A 75 4.15 6.71 3.23
CA ARG A 75 5.31 6.05 2.59
C ARG A 75 4.94 5.13 1.44
N PHE A 76 3.65 4.91 1.22
CA PHE A 76 3.13 3.96 0.24
C PHE A 76 2.24 4.66 -0.78
N ALA A 77 2.26 4.15 -2.00
CA ALA A 77 1.31 4.51 -3.05
C ALA A 77 0.59 3.26 -3.55
N PRO A 78 -0.71 3.35 -3.91
CA PRO A 78 -1.41 2.26 -4.59
C PRO A 78 -0.64 1.83 -5.83
N LEU A 79 -0.48 0.52 -6.01
CA LEU A 79 0.01 -0.02 -7.27
C LEU A 79 -1.21 -0.16 -8.18
N GLU A 80 -1.26 0.61 -9.27
CA GLU A 80 -2.36 0.50 -10.23
C GLU A 80 -2.37 -0.93 -10.80
N THR A 81 -3.49 -1.64 -10.64
CA THR A 81 -3.74 -2.84 -11.42
C THR A 81 -4.11 -2.36 -12.81
N ILE A 82 -3.33 -2.76 -13.82
CA ILE A 82 -3.85 -2.74 -15.18
C ILE A 82 -4.90 -3.85 -15.15
N ASP A 83 -6.17 -3.48 -14.99
CA ASP A 83 -7.26 -4.45 -15.09
C ASP A 83 -7.23 -4.97 -16.54
N GLU A 84 -6.71 -6.18 -16.74
CA GLU A 84 -6.68 -6.86 -18.04
C GLU A 84 -8.10 -7.19 -18.57
N GLU A 85 -9.17 -6.81 -17.85
CA GLU A 85 -10.57 -7.01 -18.21
C GLU A 85 -11.21 -5.87 -19.04
N ALA A 86 -10.43 -4.90 -19.51
CA ALA A 86 -10.90 -3.80 -20.38
C ALA A 86 -10.62 -4.02 -21.88
N GLU A 87 -10.54 -5.27 -22.35
CA GLU A 87 -10.43 -5.65 -23.77
C GLU A 87 -11.67 -6.40 -24.28
N GLU A 88 -12.88 -5.93 -23.99
CA GLU A 88 -14.06 -6.36 -24.77
C GLU A 88 -15.09 -5.23 -24.74
N GLU A 89 -15.15 -4.46 -25.83
CA GLU A 89 -16.33 -3.80 -26.44
C GLU A 89 -15.84 -2.72 -27.43
N LEU A 90 -15.16 -3.14 -28.51
CA LEU A 90 -15.18 -2.33 -29.72
C LEU A 90 -16.42 -2.75 -30.51
N PRO A 91 -17.52 -1.97 -30.51
CA PRO A 91 -18.62 -2.24 -31.41
C PRO A 91 -18.07 -2.12 -32.84
N MET A 92 -17.98 -3.24 -33.55
CA MET A 92 -17.82 -3.23 -35.00
C MET A 92 -19.08 -2.60 -35.59
N GLU A 93 -19.10 -1.27 -35.69
CA GLU A 93 -20.03 -0.57 -36.55
C GLU A 93 -19.75 -1.03 -37.98
N MET A 94 -20.57 -1.95 -38.46
CA MET A 94 -20.76 -2.16 -39.88
C MET A 94 -21.60 -0.98 -40.40
N PRO A 95 -21.09 -0.10 -41.27
CA PRO A 95 -21.99 0.70 -42.08
C PRO A 95 -22.55 -0.20 -43.17
N ALA A 96 -23.83 -0.52 -43.04
CA ALA A 96 -24.61 -1.15 -44.09
C ALA A 96 -25.20 -0.06 -45.02
N LEU A 97 -25.27 -0.43 -46.31
CA LEU A 97 -26.06 0.14 -47.41
C LEU A 97 -25.63 1.51 -48.02
N ALA A 98 -25.79 1.79 -49.32
CA ALA A 98 -26.15 1.02 -50.52
C ALA A 98 -26.04 1.97 -51.77
N PRO A 99 -26.88 1.89 -52.80
CA PRO A 99 -26.53 1.56 -54.18
C PRO A 99 -26.53 2.77 -55.16
N ALA A 100 -25.94 2.61 -56.35
CA ALA A 100 -26.38 3.22 -57.62
C ALA A 100 -25.68 2.53 -58.80
#